data_AF-A0A8T7BG94-F1
#
_entry.id   AF-A0A8T7BG94-F1
#
_cell.length_a   1.000
_cell.length_b   1.000
_cell.length_c   1.000
_cell.angle_alpha   90.00
_cell.angle_beta   90.00
_cell.angle_gamma   90.00
#
_symmetry.space_group_name_H-M   'P 1'
#
loop_
_entity.id
_entity.type
_entity.pdbx_description
1 polymer ?
#
loop_
_entity_poly.entity_id
_entity_poly.type
_entity_poly.pdbx_seq_one_letter_code
_entity_poly.pdbx_strand_id
1 'polypeptide(L)'
;ALPHGTTMNFNTLTEDVFRALSTEHDSLALEDYLVDRMESPYEQHDDWQRAIDDDIKAWLGFSSQYFLLTITVQLGDRQFALKSVLERDSDHGIHPRLRSITQGVADYSTI
;
A
#
# COMPACT_ATOMS: atom_id res chain seq x y z
N ALA A 1 -12.09 5.73 4.07
CA ALA A 1 -10.92 5.58 4.96
C ALA A 1 -10.86 4.14 5.43
N LEU A 2 -9.67 3.61 5.74
CA LEU A 2 -9.54 2.30 6.39
C LEU A 2 -10.02 2.37 7.84
N PRO A 3 -10.40 1.24 8.48
CA PRO A 3 -10.80 1.24 9.87
C PRO A 3 -9.75 1.83 10.81
N HIS A 4 -10.21 2.45 11.92
CA HIS A 4 -9.32 2.98 12.95
C HIS A 4 -8.41 1.87 13.52
N GLY A 5 -7.16 2.23 13.81
CA GLY A 5 -6.16 1.29 14.31
C GLY A 5 -5.46 0.46 13.21
N THR A 6 -5.78 0.67 11.94
CA THR A 6 -5.01 0.07 10.84
C THR A 6 -3.58 0.60 10.84
N THR A 7 -2.59 -0.29 10.89
CA THR A 7 -1.17 0.05 10.78
C THR A 7 -0.77 0.31 9.32
N MET A 8 0.17 1.22 9.10
CA MET A 8 0.78 1.43 7.79
C MET A 8 1.82 0.35 7.52
N ASN A 9 1.73 -0.31 6.37
CA ASN A 9 2.71 -1.34 6.03
C ASN A 9 4.00 -0.70 5.51
N PHE A 10 5.06 -0.86 6.30
CA PHE A 10 6.39 -0.30 6.05
C PHE A 10 6.98 -0.77 4.72
N ASN A 11 6.72 -2.01 4.30
CA ASN A 11 7.24 -2.53 3.03
C ASN A 11 6.57 -1.90 1.78
N THR A 12 5.51 -1.11 1.96
CA THR A 12 4.71 -0.54 0.87
C THR A 12 4.54 0.97 0.95
N LEU A 13 5.24 1.65 1.86
CA LEU A 13 5.17 3.11 1.96
C LEU A 13 5.64 3.76 0.65
N THR A 14 5.06 4.90 0.30
CA THR A 14 5.66 5.75 -0.73
C THR A 14 6.85 6.49 -0.14
N GLU A 15 7.73 7.02 -1.00
CA GLU A 15 8.85 7.86 -0.59
C GLU A 15 8.38 9.06 0.23
N ASP A 16 7.31 9.73 -0.22
CA ASP A 16 6.74 10.89 0.47
C ASP A 16 6.28 10.54 1.89
N VAL A 17 5.66 9.37 2.07
CA VAL A 17 5.21 8.93 3.40
C VAL A 17 6.41 8.56 4.27
N PHE A 18 7.41 7.87 3.73
CA PHE A 18 8.64 7.57 4.47
C PHE A 18 9.33 8.86 4.96
N ARG A 19 9.52 9.84 4.07
CA ARG A 19 10.14 11.14 4.41
C ARG A 19 9.35 11.93 5.45
N ALA A 20 8.02 11.83 5.41
CA ALA A 20 7.17 12.49 6.40
C ALA A 20 7.27 11.84 7.79
N LEU A 21 7.66 10.56 7.86
CA LEU A 21 7.82 9.80 9.09
C LEU A 21 9.26 9.78 9.60
N SER A 22 10.25 10.10 8.76
CA SER A 22 11.66 10.10 9.13
C SER A 22 12.05 11.42 9.79
N THR A 23 12.69 11.33 10.96
CA THR A 23 13.23 12.51 11.66
C THR A 23 14.47 13.06 11.01
N GLU A 24 15.27 12.18 10.40
CA GLU A 24 16.38 12.54 9.55
C GLU A 24 15.91 12.46 8.10
N HIS A 25 15.86 13.60 7.41
CA HIS A 25 15.53 13.68 5.97
C HIS A 25 16.73 13.25 5.11
N ASP A 26 17.49 12.26 5.58
CA ASP A 26 18.68 11.77 4.88
C ASP A 26 18.23 11.03 3.61
N SER A 27 18.68 11.52 2.46
CA SER A 27 18.45 10.89 1.17
C SER A 27 19.07 9.50 1.09
N LEU A 28 20.19 9.26 1.79
CA LEU A 28 20.86 7.95 1.81
C LEU A 28 20.02 6.91 2.55
N ALA A 29 19.40 7.29 3.67
CA ALA A 29 18.51 6.42 4.44
C ALA A 29 17.26 6.01 3.63
N LEU A 30 16.76 6.87 2.73
CA LEU A 30 15.65 6.50 1.84
C LEU A 30 16.09 5.51 0.77
N GLU A 31 17.24 5.75 0.13
CA GLU A 31 17.74 4.87 -0.95
C GLU A 31 17.99 3.46 -0.42
N ASP A 32 18.68 3.34 0.71
CA ASP A 32 18.92 2.07 1.40
C ASP A 32 17.59 1.36 1.72
N TYR A 33 16.61 2.07 2.30
CA TYR A 33 15.28 1.53 2.58
C TYR A 33 14.56 1.01 1.32
N LEU A 34 14.62 1.74 0.21
CA LEU A 34 13.95 1.36 -1.04
C LEU A 34 14.57 0.11 -1.65
N VAL A 35 15.90 -0.03 -1.58
CA VAL A 35 16.64 -1.21 -2.06
C VAL A 35 16.36 -2.41 -1.16
N ASP A 36 16.57 -2.24 0.15
CA ASP A 36 16.42 -3.31 1.15
C ASP A 36 15.03 -3.95 1.08
N ARG A 37 13.95 -3.15 1.12
CA ARG A 37 12.59 -3.68 1.12
C ARG A 37 12.24 -4.47 -0.15
N MET A 38 12.94 -4.19 -1.26
CA MET A 38 12.69 -4.80 -2.55
C MET A 38 13.43 -6.13 -2.69
N GLU A 39 14.64 -6.22 -2.12
CA GLU A 39 15.44 -7.45 -2.10
C GLU A 39 15.04 -8.40 -0.96
N SER A 40 14.80 -7.85 0.23
CA SER A 40 14.45 -8.57 1.44
C SER A 40 13.45 -7.76 2.28
N PRO A 41 12.13 -7.97 2.09
CA PRO A 41 11.11 -7.29 2.87
C PRO A 41 11.36 -7.42 4.37
N TYR A 42 11.15 -6.34 5.10
CA TYR A 42 11.36 -6.32 6.53
C TYR A 42 10.30 -7.14 7.27
N GLU A 43 10.70 -7.82 8.35
CA GLU A 43 9.82 -8.67 9.16
C GLU A 43 9.70 -8.23 10.63
N GLN A 44 10.68 -7.49 11.14
CA GLN A 44 10.76 -7.07 12.54
C GLN A 44 11.31 -5.64 12.71
N HIS A 45 10.99 -4.99 13.84
CA HIS A 45 11.27 -3.57 14.05
C HIS A 45 12.75 -3.27 14.32
N ASP A 46 13.52 -4.27 14.75
CA ASP A 46 14.93 -4.10 15.14
C ASP A 46 15.85 -3.79 13.96
N ASP A 47 15.41 -4.10 12.74
CA ASP A 47 16.23 -3.89 11.55
C ASP A 47 16.35 -2.39 11.15
N TRP A 48 15.57 -1.47 11.77
CA TRP A 48 15.43 -0.07 11.30
C TRP A 48 15.64 1.01 12.38
N GLN A 49 16.39 0.70 13.43
CA GLN A 49 16.44 1.52 14.65
C GLN A 49 16.91 2.98 14.49
N ARG A 50 17.44 3.41 13.34
CA ARG A 50 18.01 4.77 13.18
C ARG A 50 17.14 5.77 12.42
N ALA A 51 16.17 5.34 11.60
CA ALA A 51 15.51 6.25 10.65
C ALA A 51 14.14 6.79 11.11
N ILE A 52 13.49 6.13 12.07
CA ILE A 52 12.11 6.42 12.48
C ILE A 52 11.99 6.42 14.00
N ASP A 53 11.30 7.43 14.54
CA ASP A 53 11.07 7.59 15.96
C ASP A 53 10.22 6.44 16.54
N ASP A 54 10.47 6.10 17.81
CA ASP A 54 9.83 4.97 18.48
C ASP A 54 8.31 5.13 18.64
N ASP A 55 7.81 6.36 18.75
CA ASP A 55 6.38 6.65 18.82
C ASP A 55 5.67 6.42 17.48
N ILE A 56 6.36 6.62 16.36
CA ILE A 56 5.87 6.35 15.01
C ILE A 56 5.86 4.84 14.73
N LYS A 57 6.84 4.08 15.25
CA LYS A 57 6.93 2.62 15.04
C LYS A 57 5.67 1.87 15.46
N ALA A 58 4.95 2.36 16.47
CA ALA A 58 3.68 1.79 16.92
C ALA A 58 2.55 1.82 15.86
N TRP A 59 2.68 2.70 14.86
CA TRP A 59 1.72 2.84 13.75
C TRP A 59 2.14 2.06 12.50
N LEU A 60 3.32 1.44 12.52
CA LEU A 60 3.88 0.69 11.41
C LEU A 60 3.70 -0.82 11.63
N GLY A 61 3.50 -1.54 10.53
CA GLY A 61 3.53 -2.99 10.49
C GLY A 61 4.24 -3.50 9.24
N PHE A 62 4.42 -4.81 9.15
CA PHE A 62 5.13 -5.46 8.04
C PHE A 62 4.19 -6.13 7.03
N SER A 63 2.92 -6.22 7.40
CA SER A 63 1.88 -6.84 6.59
C SER A 63 0.63 -5.97 6.58
N SER A 64 -0.11 -6.08 5.48
CA SER A 64 -1.41 -5.42 5.33
C SER A 64 -2.53 -6.45 5.53
N GLN A 65 -3.59 -6.03 6.22
CA GLN A 65 -4.87 -6.73 6.23
C GLN A 65 -5.79 -6.21 5.11
N TYR A 66 -5.54 -5.00 4.60
CA TYR A 66 -6.39 -4.36 3.59
C TYR A 66 -5.66 -4.22 2.26
N PHE A 67 -6.37 -4.50 1.18
CA PHE A 67 -5.86 -4.43 -0.19
C PHE A 67 -6.85 -3.71 -1.10
N LEU A 68 -6.34 -2.93 -2.06
CA LEU A 68 -7.16 -2.33 -3.10
C LEU A 68 -7.07 -3.18 -4.38
N LEU A 69 -8.16 -3.81 -4.77
CA LEU A 69 -8.30 -4.51 -6.03
C LEU A 69 -8.91 -3.58 -7.07
N THR A 70 -8.21 -3.35 -8.17
CA THR A 70 -8.76 -2.65 -9.35
C THR A 70 -8.89 -3.64 -10.50
N ILE A 71 -10.10 -3.85 -10.99
CA ILE A 71 -10.41 -4.69 -12.14
C ILE A 71 -10.89 -3.78 -13.27
N THR A 72 -10.28 -3.91 -14.44
CA THR A 72 -10.74 -3.24 -15.66
C THR A 72 -11.26 -4.29 -16.63
N VAL A 73 -12.49 -4.10 -17.12
CA VAL A 73 -13.13 -4.97 -18.12
C VAL A 73 -13.46 -4.15 -19.34
N GLN A 74 -13.06 -4.63 -20.51
CA GLN A 74 -13.41 -4.01 -21.80
C GLN A 74 -14.43 -4.89 -22.53
N LEU A 75 -15.52 -4.28 -22.98
CA LEU A 75 -16.58 -4.93 -23.75
C LEU A 75 -16.91 -4.07 -24.97
N GLY A 76 -16.35 -4.43 -26.12
CA GLY A 76 -16.41 -3.59 -27.32
C GLY A 76 -15.71 -2.24 -27.09
N ASP A 77 -16.46 -1.16 -27.28
CA ASP A 77 -16.04 0.24 -27.09
C ASP A 77 -16.24 0.75 -25.65
N ARG A 78 -16.74 -0.10 -24.74
CA ARG A 78 -16.99 0.27 -23.35
C ARG A 78 -15.91 -0.28 -22.44
N GLN A 79 -15.51 0.54 -21.48
CA GLN A 79 -14.60 0.15 -20.41
C GLN A 79 -15.31 0.30 -19.06
N PHE A 80 -15.19 -0.73 -18.23
CA PHE A 80 -15.69 -0.74 -16.87
C PHE A 80 -14.50 -0.89 -15.93
N ALA A 81 -14.44 -0.10 -14.87
CA ALA A 81 -13.48 -0.28 -13.79
C ALA A 81 -14.22 -0.53 -12.48
N LEU A 82 -13.89 -1.64 -11.82
CA LEU A 82 -14.33 -1.96 -10.47
C LEU A 82 -13.14 -1.75 -9.54
N LYS A 83 -13.32 -0.89 -8.53
CA LYS A 83 -12.41 -0.78 -7.38
C LYS A 83 -13.05 -1.44 -6.17
N SER A 84 -12.34 -2.36 -5.52
CA SER A 84 -12.80 -3.05 -4.33
C SER A 84 -11.75 -2.97 -3.22
N VAL A 85 -12.16 -2.56 -2.03
CA VAL A 85 -11.33 -2.75 -0.82
C VAL A 85 -11.58 -4.16 -0.32
N LEU A 86 -10.51 -4.93 -0.20
CA LEU A 86 -10.50 -6.29 0.34
C LEU A 86 -9.91 -6.26 1.74
N GLU A 87 -10.47 -7.07 2.63
CA GLU A 87 -9.92 -7.37 3.94
C GLU A 87 -9.54 -8.84 3.98
N ARG A 88 -8.31 -9.13 4.43
CA ARG A 88 -7.83 -10.48 4.70
C ARG A 88 -7.98 -10.72 6.20
N ASP A 89 -8.96 -11.53 6.53
CA ASP A 89 -9.19 -12.06 7.86
C ASP A 89 -8.42 -13.39 7.99
N SER A 90 -7.62 -13.55 9.04
CA SER A 90 -6.83 -14.77 9.28
C SER A 90 -7.70 -16.00 9.43
N ASP A 91 -8.95 -15.82 9.88
CA ASP A 91 -9.83 -16.94 10.26
C ASP A 91 -10.88 -17.23 9.17
N HIS A 92 -11.15 -16.26 8.29
CA HIS A 92 -12.27 -16.31 7.36
C HIS A 92 -11.90 -16.09 5.88
N GLY A 93 -10.64 -15.74 5.59
CA GLY A 93 -10.13 -15.57 4.24
C GLY A 93 -10.25 -14.14 3.73
N ILE A 94 -10.51 -13.97 2.43
CA ILE A 94 -10.52 -12.64 1.79
C ILE A 94 -11.95 -12.19 1.55
N HIS A 95 -12.32 -11.03 2.09
CA HIS A 95 -13.66 -10.46 2.00
C HIS A 95 -13.69 -9.06 1.39
N PRO A 96 -14.58 -8.79 0.43
CA PRO A 96 -14.79 -7.44 -0.08
C PRO A 96 -15.53 -6.59 0.96
N ARG A 97 -15.03 -5.39 1.26
CA ARG A 97 -15.63 -4.47 2.23
C ARG A 97 -16.34 -3.29 1.57
N LEU A 98 -15.75 -2.77 0.49
CA LEU A 98 -16.30 -1.66 -0.29
C LEU A 98 -16.10 -1.95 -1.76
N ARG A 99 -17.05 -1.51 -2.60
CA ARG A 99 -16.99 -1.63 -4.07
C ARG A 99 -17.46 -0.33 -4.72
N SER A 100 -16.77 0.07 -5.77
CA SER A 100 -17.14 1.19 -6.63
C SER A 100 -16.95 0.80 -8.08
N ILE A 101 -17.97 1.00 -8.91
CA ILE A 101 -17.93 0.72 -10.34
C ILE A 101 -18.02 2.04 -11.09
N THR A 102 -17.14 2.23 -12.06
CA THR A 102 -17.16 3.36 -12.99
C THR A 102 -17.19 2.84 -14.42
N GLN A 103 -17.95 3.50 -15.29
CA GLN A 103 -18.00 3.22 -16.71
C GLN A 103 -17.37 4.38 -17.49
N GLY A 104 -16.53 4.05 -18.47
CA GLY A 104 -15.96 4.97 -19.45
C GLY A 104 -16.15 4.47 -20.87
N VAL A 105 -15.83 5.32 -21.84
CA VAL A 105 -15.67 4.96 -23.25
C VAL A 105 -14.19 4.62 -23.47
N ALA A 106 -13.89 3.53 -24.16
CA ALA A 106 -12.52 3.16 -24.48
C ALA A 106 -11.91 4.21 -25.42
N ASP A 107 -10.79 4.81 -25.03
CA ASP A 107 -10.05 5.74 -25.86
C ASP A 107 -9.15 4.95 -26.83
N TYR A 108 -9.46 5.01 -28.12
CA TYR A 108 -8.74 4.31 -29.19
C TYR A 108 -7.57 5.12 -29.76
N SER A 109 -7.16 6.21 -29.11
CA SER A 109 -6.14 7.14 -29.63
C SER A 109 -4.68 6.67 -29.48
N THR A 110 -4.42 5.40 -29.19
CA THR A 110 -3.05 4.85 -29.22
C THR A 110 -3.05 3.42 -29.76
N ILE A 111 -2.98 3.30 -31.09
CA ILE A 111 -2.44 2.14 -31.81
C ILE A 111 -1.42 2.69 -32.81
#